data_AF-A0A941DMD1-F1
#
_entry.id   AF-A0A941DMD1-F1
#
_cell.length_a   1.000
_cell.length_b   1.000
_cell.length_c   1.000
_cell.angle_alpha   90.00
_cell.angle_beta   90.00
_cell.angle_gamma   90.00
#
_symmetry.space_group_name_H-M   'P 1'
#
loop_
_entity.id
_entity.type
_entity.pdbx_description
1 polymer ?
#
loop_
_entity_poly.entity_id
_entity_poly.type
_entity_poly.pdbx_seq_one_letter_code
_entity_poly.pdbx_strand_id
1 'polypeptide(L)'
;MLNAAREKRKAAEDSAAKENQAASQGSRPMSAQEIAEANIRRSMRQAAGDDGTSGVFQVLDKSTRVGRFAFNGWKANSNRKIQQVIEVDAGLGGNVELAMVRRMIDLIREHYQGDFRWESRRMGKVITLSARKEDSAQLEAFLIKEFFG
;
A
#
# COMPACT_ATOMS: atom_id res chain seq x y z
N MET A 1 -4.66 -45.54 -40.59
CA MET A 1 -3.80 -44.50 -39.99
C MET A 1 -4.57 -43.19 -39.70
N LEU A 2 -5.83 -43.23 -39.24
CA LEU A 2 -6.63 -42.02 -38.95
C LEU A 2 -6.66 -41.61 -37.47
N ASN A 3 -6.33 -42.51 -36.53
CA ASN A 3 -6.39 -42.22 -35.09
C ASN A 3 -5.20 -41.36 -34.60
N ALA A 4 -3.99 -41.60 -35.11
CA ALA A 4 -2.78 -40.90 -34.68
C ALA A 4 -2.79 -39.39 -34.99
N ALA A 5 -3.49 -38.97 -36.05
CA ALA A 5 -3.60 -37.56 -36.42
C ALA A 5 -4.63 -36.78 -35.57
N ARG A 6 -5.61 -37.47 -34.98
CA ARG A 6 -6.57 -36.89 -34.03
C ARG A 6 -5.95 -36.68 -32.65
N GLU A 7 -5.14 -37.64 -32.19
CA GLU A 7 -4.45 -37.51 -30.90
C GLU A 7 -3.46 -36.34 -30.89
N LYS A 8 -2.71 -36.13 -31.98
CA LYS A 8 -1.81 -34.97 -32.09
C LYS A 8 -2.52 -33.62 -32.07
N ARG A 9 -3.73 -33.52 -32.66
CA ARG A 9 -4.53 -32.29 -32.60
C ARG A 9 -5.06 -32.03 -31.19
N LYS A 10 -5.59 -33.07 -30.54
CA LYS A 10 -6.11 -32.96 -29.17
C LYS A 10 -5.02 -32.57 -28.16
N ALA A 11 -3.81 -33.10 -28.32
CA ALA A 11 -2.67 -32.75 -27.49
C ALA A 11 -2.17 -31.31 -27.70
N ALA A 12 -2.20 -30.82 -28.94
CA ALA A 12 -1.86 -29.43 -29.26
C ALA A 12 -2.90 -28.44 -28.69
N GLU A 13 -4.19 -28.79 -28.75
CA GLU A 13 -5.27 -27.98 -28.19
C GLU A 13 -5.22 -27.92 -26.64
N ASP A 14 -4.90 -29.03 -25.96
CA ASP A 14 -4.76 -29.05 -24.48
C ASP A 14 -3.53 -28.25 -24.01
N SER A 15 -2.45 -28.29 -24.80
CA SER A 15 -1.22 -27.54 -24.52
C SER A 15 -1.42 -26.04 -24.72
N ALA A 16 -2.07 -25.63 -25.82
CA ALA A 16 -2.40 -24.23 -26.07
C ALA A 16 -3.39 -23.65 -25.05
N ALA A 17 -4.35 -24.46 -24.57
CA ALA A 17 -5.28 -24.06 -23.52
C ALA A 17 -4.58 -23.83 -22.16
N LYS A 18 -3.59 -24.67 -21.81
CA LYS A 18 -2.78 -24.49 -20.59
C LYS A 18 -1.85 -23.29 -20.66
N GLU A 19 -1.24 -23.05 -21.82
CA GLU A 19 -0.33 -21.91 -22.02
C GLU A 19 -1.08 -20.56 -21.91
N ASN A 20 -2.31 -20.50 -22.43
CA ASN A 20 -3.16 -19.31 -22.35
C ASN A 20 -3.72 -19.05 -20.92
N GLN A 21 -3.89 -20.11 -20.12
CA GLN A 21 -4.26 -19.99 -18.70
C GLN A 21 -3.07 -19.52 -17.84
N ALA A 22 -1.84 -19.93 -18.16
CA ALA A 22 -0.64 -19.49 -17.45
C ALA A 22 -0.29 -18.02 -17.74
N ALA A 23 -0.49 -17.55 -18.98
CA ALA A 23 -0.26 -16.16 -19.38
C ALA A 23 -1.24 -15.16 -18.71
N SER A 24 -2.41 -15.63 -18.26
CA SER A 24 -3.47 -14.82 -17.65
C SER A 24 -3.27 -14.54 -16.15
N GLN A 25 -2.24 -15.13 -15.52
CA GLN A 25 -1.98 -14.99 -14.07
C GLN A 25 -1.13 -13.76 -13.71
N GLY A 26 -0.57 -13.05 -14.70
CA GLY A 26 0.37 -11.95 -14.46
C GLY A 26 -0.25 -10.58 -14.15
N SER A 27 -1.56 -10.37 -14.39
CA SER A 27 -2.21 -9.07 -14.18
C SER A 27 -3.73 -9.23 -14.10
N ARG A 28 -4.24 -9.88 -13.06
CA ARG A 28 -5.68 -9.85 -12.78
C ARG A 28 -6.00 -8.56 -12.00
N PRO A 29 -6.75 -7.59 -12.55
CA PRO A 29 -7.34 -6.56 -11.70
C PRO A 29 -8.20 -7.29 -10.67
N MET A 30 -7.98 -6.98 -9.38
CA MET A 30 -8.71 -7.61 -8.27
C MET A 30 -10.21 -7.62 -8.62
N SER A 31 -10.82 -8.80 -8.56
CA SER A 31 -12.25 -8.92 -8.87
C SER A 31 -13.06 -8.05 -7.89
N ALA A 32 -14.24 -7.59 -8.29
CA ALA A 32 -15.11 -6.82 -7.40
C ALA A 32 -15.41 -7.55 -6.08
N GLN A 33 -15.37 -8.89 -6.11
CA GLN A 33 -15.50 -9.76 -4.94
C GLN A 33 -14.25 -9.70 -4.04
N GLU A 34 -13.05 -9.79 -4.60
CA GLU A 34 -11.80 -9.63 -3.84
C GLU A 34 -11.65 -8.23 -3.23
N ILE A 35 -12.10 -7.18 -3.94
CA ILE A 35 -12.11 -5.80 -3.41
C ILE A 35 -13.11 -5.71 -2.25
N ALA A 36 -14.30 -6.29 -2.39
CA ALA A 36 -15.30 -6.33 -1.32
C ALA A 36 -14.81 -7.11 -0.11
N GLU A 37 -14.17 -8.28 -0.31
CA GLU A 37 -13.59 -9.07 0.77
C GLU A 37 -12.42 -8.35 1.45
N ALA A 38 -11.55 -7.67 0.70
CA ALA A 38 -10.49 -6.86 1.26
C ALA A 38 -11.06 -5.69 2.09
N ASN A 39 -12.13 -5.06 1.63
CA ASN A 39 -12.83 -4.02 2.38
C ASN A 39 -13.50 -4.56 3.64
N ILE A 40 -14.14 -5.74 3.59
CA ILE A 40 -14.75 -6.39 4.75
C ILE A 40 -13.68 -6.83 5.76
N ARG A 41 -12.57 -7.44 5.30
CA ARG A 41 -11.44 -7.82 6.17
C ARG A 41 -10.81 -6.60 6.83
N ARG A 42 -10.63 -5.51 6.08
CA ARG A 42 -10.17 -4.23 6.62
C ARG A 42 -11.16 -3.68 7.67
N SER A 43 -12.45 -3.69 7.38
CA SER A 43 -13.49 -3.25 8.32
C SER A 43 -13.52 -4.11 9.59
N MET A 44 -13.32 -5.43 9.49
CA MET A 44 -13.27 -6.31 10.65
C MET A 44 -12.00 -6.11 11.49
N ARG A 45 -10.84 -5.85 10.87
CA ARG A 45 -9.59 -5.53 11.59
C ARG A 45 -9.68 -4.19 12.31
N GLN A 46 -10.30 -3.20 11.66
CA GLN A 46 -10.63 -1.90 12.28
C GLN A 46 -11.60 -2.06 13.44
N ALA A 47 -12.63 -2.91 13.31
CA ALA A 47 -13.57 -3.21 14.40
C ALA A 47 -12.93 -3.99 15.57
N ALA A 48 -11.86 -4.74 15.32
CA ALA A 48 -11.12 -5.50 16.33
C ALA A 48 -10.10 -4.65 17.11
N GLY A 49 -9.96 -3.36 16.83
CA GLY A 49 -8.99 -2.47 17.50
C GLY A 49 -7.54 -2.72 17.09
N ASP A 50 -7.30 -3.49 16.04
CA ASP A 50 -5.98 -3.71 15.41
C ASP A 50 -5.76 -2.63 14.35
N ASP A 51 -5.86 -1.35 14.77
CA ASP A 51 -5.77 -0.18 13.89
C ASP A 51 -4.34 -0.06 13.32
N GLY A 52 -4.09 -0.73 12.21
CA GLY A 52 -2.86 -0.56 11.43
C GLY A 52 -2.72 0.89 10.97
N THR A 53 -1.59 1.51 11.28
CA THR A 53 -1.25 2.93 11.05
C THR A 53 -1.30 3.36 9.56
N SER A 54 -1.38 2.43 8.61
CA SER A 54 -1.27 2.73 7.16
C SER A 54 -2.46 3.45 6.55
N GLY A 55 -3.67 3.27 7.10
CA GLY A 55 -4.89 3.93 6.58
C GLY A 55 -4.97 5.43 6.87
N VAL A 56 -4.02 5.98 7.63
CA VAL A 56 -4.05 7.36 8.10
C VAL A 56 -3.45 8.35 7.11
N PHE A 57 -2.58 7.90 6.19
CA PHE A 57 -1.92 8.75 5.20
C PHE A 57 -2.30 8.36 3.77
N GLN A 58 -2.53 9.36 2.93
CA GLN A 58 -2.75 9.18 1.50
C GLN A 58 -2.05 10.28 0.72
N VAL A 59 -1.09 9.92 -0.12
CA VAL A 59 -0.50 10.85 -1.10
C VAL A 59 -1.59 11.26 -2.10
N LEU A 60 -1.74 12.58 -2.30
CA LEU A 60 -2.72 13.14 -3.23
C LEU A 60 -2.05 13.46 -4.57
N ASP A 61 -0.98 14.24 -4.53
CA ASP A 61 -0.22 14.68 -5.69
C ASP A 61 1.17 15.15 -5.30
N LYS A 62 2.04 15.23 -6.30
CA LYS A 62 3.44 15.63 -6.16
C LYS A 62 3.94 16.30 -7.43
N SER A 63 4.65 17.40 -7.27
CA SER A 63 5.43 18.08 -8.30
C SER A 63 6.92 17.88 -8.06
N THR A 64 7.80 18.59 -8.77
CA THR A 64 9.25 18.53 -8.52
C THR A 64 9.66 19.14 -7.18
N ARG A 65 8.88 20.08 -6.64
CA ARG A 65 9.23 20.85 -5.44
C ARG A 65 8.20 20.70 -4.32
N VAL A 66 6.91 20.68 -4.67
CA VAL A 66 5.79 20.65 -3.73
C VAL A 66 5.06 19.32 -3.81
N GLY A 67 4.64 18.79 -2.67
CA GLY A 67 3.82 17.58 -2.59
C GLY A 67 2.72 17.71 -1.55
N ARG A 68 1.61 17.00 -1.78
CA ARG A 68 0.43 17.05 -0.91
C ARG A 68 -0.02 15.66 -0.51
N PHE A 69 -0.40 15.51 0.75
CA PHE A 69 -0.99 14.28 1.26
C PHE A 69 -2.12 14.58 2.24
N ALA A 70 -3.07 13.67 2.33
CA ALA A 70 -4.12 13.69 3.32
C ALA A 70 -3.72 12.90 4.56
N PHE A 71 -4.04 13.43 5.73
CA PHE A 71 -3.96 12.78 7.03
C PHE A 71 -5.35 12.65 7.65
N ASN A 72 -5.80 11.42 7.87
CA ASN A 72 -7.15 11.12 8.34
C ASN A 72 -7.27 11.07 9.87
N GLY A 73 -6.18 11.37 10.59
CA GLY A 73 -6.12 11.24 12.05
C GLY A 73 -5.86 9.80 12.52
N TRP A 74 -5.53 9.68 13.81
CA TRP A 74 -5.25 8.39 14.48
C TRP A 74 -6.51 7.67 14.94
N LYS A 75 -7.60 8.41 15.20
CA LYS A 75 -8.87 7.86 15.71
C LYS A 75 -9.93 7.86 14.62
N ALA A 76 -10.33 6.66 14.18
CA ALA A 76 -11.44 6.49 13.23
C ALA A 76 -12.83 6.84 13.84
N ASN A 77 -12.93 6.98 15.17
CA ASN A 77 -14.19 6.89 15.91
C ASN A 77 -14.81 8.23 16.38
N SER A 78 -14.35 9.37 15.86
CA SER A 78 -15.06 10.63 16.06
C SER A 78 -15.99 10.86 14.88
N ASN A 79 -17.26 11.17 15.15
CA ASN A 79 -18.37 11.38 14.21
C ASN A 79 -18.12 12.43 13.09
N ARG A 80 -16.89 12.96 13.00
CA ARG A 80 -16.31 13.73 11.90
C ARG A 80 -14.87 13.25 11.69
N LYS A 81 -14.60 12.50 10.62
CA LYS A 81 -13.23 12.30 10.13
C LYS A 81 -12.73 13.65 9.63
N ILE A 82 -11.88 14.32 10.40
CA ILE A 82 -11.22 15.55 9.95
C ILE A 82 -10.04 15.10 9.10
N GLN A 83 -10.28 14.99 7.79
CA GLN A 83 -9.20 14.83 6.82
C GLN A 83 -8.43 16.14 6.72
N GLN A 84 -7.16 16.13 7.08
CA GLN A 84 -6.27 17.28 6.93
C GLN A 84 -5.45 17.11 5.66
N VAL A 85 -5.47 18.08 4.76
CA VAL A 85 -4.57 18.12 3.61
C VAL A 85 -3.33 18.90 4.01
N ILE A 86 -2.17 18.25 3.92
CA ILE A 86 -0.88 18.81 4.29
C ILE A 86 -0.07 19.00 3.02
N GLU A 87 0.39 20.22 2.81
CA GLU A 87 1.30 20.61 1.73
C GLU A 87 2.73 20.70 2.27
N VAL A 88 3.68 20.21 1.49
CA VAL A 88 5.10 20.17 1.82
C VAL A 88 5.90 20.73 0.65
N ASP A 89 6.73 21.75 0.92
CA ASP A 89 7.71 22.30 -0.02
C ASP A 89 9.11 21.77 0.34
N ALA A 90 9.77 21.13 -0.62
CA ALA A 90 11.11 20.59 -0.47
C ALA A 90 12.22 21.65 -0.55
N GLY A 91 11.88 22.87 -0.98
CA GLY A 91 12.84 23.92 -1.31
C GLY A 91 13.54 23.68 -2.66
N LEU A 92 14.46 24.58 -3.00
CA LEU A 92 15.27 24.50 -4.22
C LEU A 92 16.23 23.31 -4.15
N GLY A 93 16.18 22.42 -5.16
CA GLY A 93 17.03 21.24 -5.24
C GLY A 93 16.72 20.15 -4.19
N GLY A 94 15.64 20.31 -3.42
CA GLY A 94 15.23 19.33 -2.41
C GLY A 94 14.51 18.13 -3.01
N ASN A 95 14.47 17.03 -2.25
CA ASN A 95 13.68 15.85 -2.59
C ASN A 95 12.30 15.94 -1.92
N VAL A 96 11.27 16.17 -2.71
CA VAL A 96 9.87 16.29 -2.26
C VAL A 96 9.33 15.00 -1.61
N GLU A 97 9.74 13.82 -2.07
CA GLU A 97 9.30 12.54 -1.49
C GLU A 97 9.85 12.38 -0.08
N LEU A 98 11.14 12.70 0.09
CA LEU A 98 11.79 12.69 1.40
C LEU A 98 11.18 13.74 2.34
N ALA A 99 10.89 14.94 1.84
CA ALA A 99 10.25 15.99 2.63
C ALA A 99 8.84 15.57 3.10
N MET A 100 8.03 14.99 2.21
CA MET A 100 6.72 14.45 2.56
C MET A 100 6.82 13.34 3.61
N VAL A 101 7.74 12.39 3.42
CA VAL A 101 7.95 11.27 4.36
C VAL A 101 8.40 11.77 5.72
N ARG A 102 9.31 12.74 5.80
CA ARG A 102 9.70 13.36 7.07
C ARG A 102 8.51 13.99 7.78
N ARG A 103 7.66 14.70 7.05
CA ARG A 103 6.45 15.29 7.62
C ARG A 103 5.48 14.21 8.14
N MET A 104 5.35 13.08 7.44
CA MET A 104 4.57 11.94 7.93
C MET A 104 5.17 11.31 9.19
N ILE A 105 6.50 11.19 9.28
CA ILE A 105 7.20 10.67 10.46
C ILE A 105 6.97 11.58 11.67
N ASP A 106 6.98 12.89 11.49
CA ASP A 106 6.67 13.83 12.58
C ASP A 106 5.26 13.56 13.12
N LEU A 107 4.26 13.39 12.24
CA LEU A 107 2.89 13.06 12.64
C LEU A 107 2.78 11.69 13.32
N ILE A 108 3.53 10.69 12.87
CA ILE A 108 3.63 9.38 13.53
C ILE A 108 4.17 9.55 14.96
N ARG A 109 5.22 10.36 15.12
CA ARG A 109 5.87 10.61 16.42
C ARG A 109 5.03 11.37 17.42
N GLU A 110 4.07 12.17 16.95
CA GLU A 110 3.07 12.80 17.82
C GLU A 110 2.21 11.75 18.56
N HIS A 111 2.06 10.55 18.01
CA HIS A 111 1.23 9.49 18.59
C HIS A 111 2.03 8.28 19.11
N TYR A 112 3.11 7.92 18.44
CA TYR A 112 3.94 6.75 18.76
C TYR A 112 5.36 7.21 19.12
N GLN A 113 5.85 6.83 20.30
CA GLN A 113 7.21 7.19 20.75
C GLN A 113 8.22 6.03 20.61
N GLY A 114 7.74 4.83 20.33
CA GLY A 114 8.56 3.62 20.24
C GLY A 114 8.12 2.75 19.06
N ASP A 115 8.07 1.45 19.28
CA ASP A 115 7.67 0.50 18.25
C ASP A 115 6.15 0.56 18.01
N PHE A 116 5.73 0.51 16.76
CA PHE A 116 4.32 0.55 16.35
C PHE A 116 4.05 -0.41 15.20
N ARG A 117 2.77 -0.78 15.03
CA ARG A 117 2.34 -1.74 14.01
C ARG A 117 1.85 -1.02 12.77
N TRP A 118 2.54 -1.22 11.65
CA TRP A 118 2.21 -0.64 10.36
C TRP A 118 1.63 -1.69 9.40
N GLU A 119 0.46 -1.42 8.82
CA GLU A 119 -0.11 -2.26 7.77
C GLU A 119 0.49 -1.91 6.39
N SER A 120 1.54 -2.60 5.96
CA SER A 120 2.10 -2.33 4.63
C SER A 120 1.11 -2.77 3.55
N ARG A 121 0.66 -1.82 2.72
CA ARG A 121 -0.19 -2.08 1.56
C ARG A 121 0.58 -2.80 0.48
N ARG A 122 1.87 -2.45 0.32
CA ARG A 122 2.74 -3.09 -0.67
C ARG A 122 3.05 -4.53 -0.33
N MET A 123 3.29 -4.84 0.94
CA MET A 123 3.58 -6.22 1.38
C MET A 123 2.32 -7.01 1.79
N GLY A 124 1.15 -6.38 1.85
CA GLY A 124 -0.10 -7.02 2.27
C GLY A 124 -0.09 -7.57 3.70
N LYS A 125 0.81 -7.07 4.56
CA LYS A 125 1.00 -7.59 5.93
C LYS A 125 1.32 -6.49 6.92
N VAL A 126 1.07 -6.77 8.20
CA VAL A 126 1.45 -5.90 9.31
C VAL A 126 2.91 -6.15 9.66
N ILE A 127 3.68 -5.07 9.79
CA ILE A 127 5.07 -5.08 10.23
C ILE A 127 5.25 -4.18 11.44
N THR A 128 6.28 -4.43 12.24
CA THR A 128 6.67 -3.56 13.35
C THR A 128 7.71 -2.56 12.85
N LEU A 129 7.46 -1.27 13.07
CA LEU A 129 8.38 -0.18 12.77
C LEU A 129 8.69 0.59 14.06
N SER A 130 9.79 1.33 14.09
CA SER A 130 10.17 2.18 15.22
C SER A 130 9.97 3.66 14.89
N ALA A 131 9.28 4.38 15.78
CA ALA A 131 9.14 5.83 15.71
C ALA A 131 10.28 6.57 16.43
N ARG A 132 11.23 5.87 17.05
CA ARG A 132 12.36 6.50 17.76
C ARG A 132 13.19 7.38 16.81
N LYS A 133 13.86 8.38 17.36
CA LYS A 133 14.72 9.29 16.56
C LYS A 133 15.94 8.57 15.99
N GLU A 134 16.49 7.60 16.72
CA GLU A 134 17.62 6.78 16.30
C GLU A 134 17.31 5.95 15.03
N ASP A 135 16.06 5.53 14.85
CA ASP A 135 15.63 4.69 13.72
C ASP A 135 15.13 5.48 12.51
N SER A 136 15.33 6.81 12.49
CA SER A 136 14.79 7.70 11.44
C SER A 136 15.15 7.25 10.02
N ALA A 137 16.42 6.88 9.78
CA ALA A 137 16.87 6.50 8.45
C ALA A 137 16.17 5.23 7.93
N GLN A 138 15.95 4.25 8.83
CA GLN A 138 15.25 3.02 8.47
C GLN A 138 13.76 3.29 8.18
N LEU A 139 13.12 4.10 9.03
CA LEU A 139 11.72 4.47 8.85
C LEU A 139 11.51 5.32 7.58
N GLU A 140 12.39 6.28 7.30
CA GLU A 140 12.37 7.08 6.07
C GLU A 140 12.47 6.19 4.83
N ALA A 141 13.49 5.32 4.78
CA ALA A 141 13.69 4.43 3.64
C ALA A 141 12.51 3.46 3.44
N PHE A 142 11.88 3.01 4.53
CA PHE A 142 10.69 2.19 4.47
C PHE A 142 9.51 2.96 3.86
N LEU A 143 9.20 4.15 4.38
CA LEU A 143 8.04 4.93 3.95
C LEU A 143 8.19 5.49 2.53
N ILE A 144 9.40 5.89 2.12
CA ILE A 144 9.67 6.28 0.72
C ILE A 144 9.25 5.14 -0.21
N LYS A 145 9.71 3.93 0.09
CA LYS A 145 9.40 2.74 -0.67
C LYS A 145 7.91 2.36 -0.59
N GLU A 146 7.26 2.60 0.54
CA GLU A 146 5.84 2.28 0.74
C GLU A 146 4.91 3.18 -0.09
N PHE A 147 5.25 4.46 -0.25
CA PHE A 147 4.41 5.44 -0.96
C PHE A 147 4.83 5.71 -2.41
N PHE A 148 6.12 5.56 -2.74
CA PHE A 148 6.68 6.01 -4.01
C PHE A 148 7.49 4.93 -4.76
N GLY A 149 7.58 3.69 -4.24
CA GLY A 149 8.29 2.59 -4.90
C GLY A 149 7.53 1.28 -4.87
#